data_AF-A0A220U840-F1
#
_entry.id   AF-A0A220U840-F1
#
_cell.length_a   1.000
_cell.length_b   1.000
_cell.length_c   1.000
_cell.angle_alpha   90.00
_cell.angle_beta   90.00
_cell.angle_gamma   90.00
#
_symmetry.space_group_name_H-M   'P 1'
#
loop_
_entity.id
_entity.type
_entity.pdbx_description
1 polymer ?
#
loop_
_entity_poly.entity_id
_entity_poly.type
_entity_poly.pdbx_seq_one_letter_code
_entity_poly.pdbx_strand_id
1 'polypeptide(L)' 'MDQLRKEQRQWIEYRDNTAKEASLKYEGGTMEQYEYVREENNLTEGRCFELVKEYMK' A
#
# COMPACT_ATOMS: atom_id res chain seq x y z
N MET A 1 -10.19 -12.71 -13.65
CA MET A 1 -9.36 -11.50 -13.88
C MET A 1 -10.09 -10.21 -13.53
N ASP A 2 -11.36 -10.01 -13.89
CA ASP A 2 -12.05 -8.74 -13.60
C ASP A 2 -12.31 -8.49 -12.11
N GLN A 3 -12.56 -9.55 -11.34
CA GLN A 3 -12.68 -9.46 -9.88
C GLN A 3 -11.36 -8.99 -9.25
N LEU A 4 -10.25 -9.66 -9.59
CA LEU A 4 -8.91 -9.26 -9.15
C LEU A 4 -8.59 -7.80 -9.51
N ARG A 5 -8.99 -7.32 -10.70
CA ARG A 5 -8.81 -5.89 -11.07
C ARG A 5 -9.56 -4.95 -10.15
N LYS A 6 -10.81 -5.27 -9.78
CA LYS A 6 -11.59 -4.45 -8.83
C LYS A 6 -10.93 -4.44 -7.45
N GLU A 7 -10.51 -5.61 -6.98
CA GLU A 7 -9.80 -5.76 -5.71
C GLU A 7 -8.49 -4.98 -5.68
N GLN A 8 -7.71 -4.99 -6.77
CA GLN A 8 -6.48 -4.21 -6.86
C GLN A 8 -6.74 -2.70 -6.79
N ARG A 9 -7.81 -2.19 -7.42
CA ARG A 9 -8.16 -0.77 -7.34
C ARG A 9 -8.53 -0.36 -5.91
N GLN A 10 -9.36 -1.16 -5.25
CA GLN A 10 -9.72 -0.94 -3.84
C GLN A 10 -8.49 -1.06 -2.93
N TRP A 11 -7.58 -1.98 -3.23
CA TRP A 11 -6.34 -2.14 -2.48
C TRP A 11 -5.40 -0.95 -2.64
N ILE A 12 -5.31 -0.33 -3.83
CA ILE A 12 -4.53 0.90 -4.05
C ILE A 12 -5.12 2.05 -3.21
N GLU A 13 -6.43 2.25 -3.22
CA GLU A 13 -7.09 3.25 -2.38
C GLU A 13 -6.80 3.01 -0.88
N TYR A 14 -6.87 1.76 -0.44
CA TYR A 14 -6.51 1.37 0.93
C TYR A 14 -5.05 1.69 1.26
N ARG A 15 -4.11 1.34 0.37
CA ARG A 15 -2.68 1.60 0.54
C ARG A 15 -2.40 3.09 0.69
N ASP A 16 -2.92 3.90 -0.23
CA ASP A 16 -2.62 5.33 -0.29
C ASP A 16 -3.20 6.06 0.94
N ASN A 17 -4.42 5.69 1.37
CA ASN A 17 -5.03 6.23 2.59
C ASN A 17 -4.25 5.81 3.84
N THR A 18 -3.88 4.53 3.96
CA THR A 18 -3.13 4.02 5.12
C THR A 18 -1.76 4.67 5.22
N ALA A 19 -1.05 4.81 4.09
CA ALA A 19 0.24 5.48 4.04
C ALA A 19 0.13 6.97 4.42
N LYS A 20 -0.91 7.66 3.96
CA LYS A 20 -1.16 9.06 4.32
C LYS A 20 -1.49 9.22 5.80
N GLU A 21 -2.34 8.36 6.35
CA GLU A 21 -2.67 8.37 7.79
C GLU A 21 -1.42 8.15 8.65
N ALA A 22 -0.57 7.20 8.29
CA ALA A 22 0.70 6.96 8.98
C ALA A 22 1.65 8.16 8.89
N SER A 23 1.74 8.80 7.72
CA SER A 23 2.64 9.93 7.49
C SER A 23 2.25 11.18 8.29
N LEU A 24 0.96 11.41 8.52
CA LEU A 24 0.45 12.58 9.25
C LEU A 24 0.96 12.68 10.69
N LYS A 25 1.46 11.59 11.27
CA LYS A 25 2.19 11.65 12.55
C LYS A 25 3.40 12.60 12.51
N TYR A 26 3.99 12.79 11.32
CA TYR A 26 5.19 13.60 11.10
C TYR A 26 4.91 14.85 10.26
N GLU A 27 3.64 15.29 10.21
CA GLU A 27 3.18 16.38 9.34
C GLU A 27 4.08 17.61 9.39
N GLY A 28 4.43 18.12 8.20
CA GLY A 28 5.22 19.33 8.02
C GLY A 28 6.74 19.15 8.15
N GLY A 29 7.22 17.92 8.41
CA GLY A 29 8.63 17.57 8.42
C GLY A 29 9.05 16.67 7.25
N THR A 30 10.36 16.52 7.02
CA THR A 30 10.89 15.58 6.01
C THR A 30 10.54 14.11 6.32
N MET A 31 10.25 13.81 7.58
CA MET A 31 9.81 12.49 8.02
C MET A 31 8.41 12.12 7.52
N GLU A 32 7.55 13.09 7.18
CA GLU A 32 6.23 12.80 6.59
C GLU A 32 6.38 12.07 5.26
N GLN A 33 7.13 12.63 4.32
CA GLN A 33 7.33 12.00 3.01
C GLN A 33 8.06 10.66 3.13
N TYR A 34 9.02 10.55 4.06
CA TYR A 34 9.71 9.29 4.32
C TYR A 34 8.73 8.22 4.81
N GLU A 35 7.90 8.53 5.80
CA GLU A 35 6.95 7.57 6.37
C GLU A 35 5.88 7.17 5.35
N TYR A 36 5.39 8.11 4.54
CA TYR A 36 4.45 7.83 3.46
C TYR A 36 5.00 6.76 2.50
N VAL A 37 6.19 7.00 1.95
CA VAL A 37 6.83 6.06 0.99
C VAL A 37 7.20 4.74 1.66
N ARG A 38 7.63 4.77 2.92
CA ARG A 38 7.94 3.57 3.70
C ARG A 38 6.71 2.67 3.85
N GLU A 39 5.57 3.23 4.22
CA GLU A 39 4.33 2.47 4.41
C GLU A 39 3.75 1.97 3.07
N GLU A 40 3.80 2.78 2.00
CA GLU A 40 3.44 2.31 0.65
C GLU A 40 4.26 1.08 0.23
N ASN A 41 5.58 1.10 0.47
CA ASN A 41 6.47 0.00 0.13
C ASN A 41 6.18 -1.26 0.96
N ASN A 42 6.02 -1.13 2.27
CA ASN A 42 5.73 -2.27 3.15
C ASN A 42 4.42 -2.98 2.76
N LEU A 43 3.35 -2.20 2.52
CA LEU A 43 2.06 -2.73 2.10
C LEU A 43 2.15 -3.41 0.72
N THR A 44 2.88 -2.79 -0.21
CA THR A 44 3.07 -3.33 -1.56
C THR A 44 3.85 -4.64 -1.54
N GLU A 45 4.92 -4.74 -0.74
CA GLU A 45 5.67 -5.98 -0.56
C GLU A 45 4.77 -7.12 -0.06
N GLY A 46 3.99 -6.86 0.99
CA GLY A 46 3.02 -7.84 1.51
C GLY A 46 2.02 -8.29 0.45
N ARG A 47 1.45 -7.34 -0.30
CA ARG A 47 0.50 -7.65 -1.37
C ARG A 47 1.12 -8.45 -2.51
N CYS A 48 2.37 -8.19 -2.87
CA CYS A 48 3.09 -8.98 -3.87
C CYS A 48 3.21 -10.45 -3.44
N PHE A 49 3.58 -10.71 -2.18
CA PHE A 49 3.66 -12.08 -1.67
C PHE A 49 2.30 -12.79 -1.66
N GLU A 50 1.23 -12.09 -1.27
CA GLU A 50 -0.14 -12.62 -1.33
C GLU A 50 -0.51 -13.04 -2.76
N LEU A 51 -0.29 -12.16 -3.73
CA LEU A 51 -0.67 -12.42 -5.12
C LEU A 51 0.11 -13.58 -5.74
N VAL A 52 1.41 -13.68 -5.47
CA VAL A 52 2.22 -14.83 -5.91
C VAL A 52 1.66 -16.12 -5.30
N LYS A 53 1.41 -16.14 -3.99
CA LYS A 53 0.88 -17.31 -3.28
C LYS A 53 -0.48 -17.77 -3.81
N GLU A 54 -1.36 -16.83 -4.15
CA GLU A 54 -2.71 -17.12 -4.61
C GLU A 54 -2.79 -17.51 -6.09
N TYR A 55 -2.01 -16.84 -6.96
CA TYR A 55 -2.20 -16.91 -8.40
C TYR A 55 -1.06 -17.57 -9.19
N MET A 56 0.13 -17.77 -8.61
CA MET A 56 1.31 -18.31 -9.32
C MET A 56 1.71 -19.72 -8.86
N LYS A 57 0.74 -20.64 -8.83
CA LYS A 57 1.00 -22.07 -8.57
C LYS A 57 1.60 -22.78 -9.79
#